data_AF-A0AAV9G2P8-F1
#
_entry.id   AF-A0AAV9G2P8-F1
#
_cell.length_a   1.000
_cell.length_b   1.000
_cell.length_c   1.000
_cell.angle_alpha   90.00
_cell.angle_beta   90.00
_cell.angle_gamma   90.00
#
_symmetry.space_group_name_H-M   'P 1'
#
loop_
_entity.id
_entity.type
_entity.pdbx_description
1 polymer ?
#
loop_
_entity_poly.entity_id
_entity_poly.type
_entity_poly.pdbx_seq_one_letter_code
_entity_poly.pdbx_strand_id
1 'polypeptide(L)'
;MRSAAGLSALAALISCISAVPAPSNSNTNLEVPRSDLGPAWLLREDLPADAVVYGLDEDPLASRDAESSPNPANLLKRSDCNGSSSCYAISGSTCVAASNRYGDGNWYCGYTSRIKHSCEGGCAGCTAIFTCSNHGGACWAGWYLKTLFAKIYGEVGCGICGSYTWSEGAASGCRVTYNYCGAWSCNDRG
;
A
#
# COMPACT_ATOMS: atom_id res chain seq x y z
N MET A 1 84.63 28.89 8.10
CA MET A 1 84.95 27.54 7.61
C MET A 1 83.72 26.65 7.80
N ARG A 2 83.20 26.05 6.72
CA ARG A 2 82.24 24.91 6.64
C ARG A 2 80.86 25.11 7.30
N SER A 3 79.83 25.35 6.48
CA SER A 3 78.89 24.34 5.92
C SER A 3 77.87 23.81 6.94
N ALA A 4 76.59 24.12 6.70
CA ALA A 4 75.54 23.12 6.53
C ALA A 4 74.24 23.84 6.11
N ALA A 5 73.91 23.74 4.82
CA ALA A 5 72.59 24.02 4.31
C ALA A 5 71.63 22.93 4.80
N GLY A 6 70.64 23.31 5.61
CA GLY A 6 69.51 22.46 5.96
C GLY A 6 68.33 22.83 5.06
N LEU A 7 68.05 21.99 4.05
CA LEU A 7 66.83 22.04 3.26
C LEU A 7 65.61 21.81 4.17
N SER A 8 64.80 22.83 4.41
CA SER A 8 63.42 22.64 4.85
C SER A 8 62.53 22.60 3.62
N ALA A 9 62.08 21.39 3.29
CA ALA A 9 61.07 21.14 2.27
C ALA A 9 59.73 21.79 2.70
N LEU A 10 59.31 22.83 1.98
CA LEU A 10 57.90 23.23 1.98
C LEU A 10 57.13 22.21 1.13
N ALA A 11 56.51 21.24 1.81
CA ALA A 11 55.49 20.40 1.21
C ALA A 11 54.27 21.28 0.90
N ALA A 12 53.95 21.44 -0.38
CA ALA A 12 52.70 22.01 -0.84
C ALA A 12 51.54 21.10 -0.36
N LEU A 13 50.79 21.56 0.64
CA LEU A 13 49.48 21.00 0.96
C LEU A 13 48.53 21.36 -0.19
N ILE A 14 48.46 20.48 -1.19
CA ILE A 14 47.33 20.42 -2.10
C ILE A 14 46.13 20.01 -1.23
N SER A 15 45.27 20.97 -0.91
CA SER A 15 43.94 20.67 -0.40
C SER A 15 43.17 19.92 -1.49
N CYS A 16 43.25 18.59 -1.46
CA CYS A 16 42.23 17.75 -2.04
C CYS A 16 40.95 18.00 -1.24
N ILE A 17 40.16 18.98 -1.67
CA ILE A 17 38.75 19.04 -1.33
C ILE A 17 38.15 17.84 -2.05
N SER A 18 38.16 16.69 -1.38
CA SER A 18 37.27 15.60 -1.71
C SER A 18 35.87 16.18 -1.58
N ALA A 19 35.27 16.55 -2.71
CA ALA A 19 33.85 16.77 -2.80
C ALA A 19 33.22 15.48 -2.29
N VAL A 20 32.78 15.50 -1.03
CA VAL A 20 31.90 14.48 -0.50
C VAL A 20 30.70 14.52 -1.43
N PRO A 21 30.42 13.46 -2.22
CA PRO A 21 29.18 13.44 -2.96
C PRO A 21 28.08 13.59 -1.92
N ALA A 22 27.30 14.66 -2.04
CA ALA A 22 26.06 14.78 -1.29
C ALA A 22 25.31 13.46 -1.44
N PRO A 23 24.75 12.88 -0.36
CA PRO A 23 23.97 11.67 -0.48
C PRO A 23 22.91 11.93 -1.55
N SER A 24 23.03 11.22 -2.67
CA SER A 24 22.01 11.21 -3.70
C SER A 24 20.78 10.65 -3.02
N ASN A 25 19.86 11.52 -2.61
CA ASN A 25 18.48 11.17 -2.40
C ASN A 25 17.91 10.78 -3.76
N SER A 26 18.29 9.60 -4.24
CA SER A 26 17.62 8.90 -5.30
C SER A 26 16.32 8.34 -4.72
N ASN A 27 15.43 9.24 -4.31
CA ASN A 27 14.00 9.04 -4.48
C ASN A 27 13.72 9.22 -5.97
N THR A 28 14.31 8.36 -6.80
CA THR A 28 13.74 8.06 -8.10
C THR A 28 12.52 7.21 -7.81
N ASN A 29 11.42 7.89 -7.45
CA ASN A 29 10.16 7.54 -8.07
C ASN A 29 10.44 7.64 -9.57
N LEU A 30 10.90 6.53 -10.17
CA LEU A 30 10.59 6.28 -11.56
C LEU A 30 9.06 6.25 -11.57
N GLU A 31 8.43 7.40 -11.79
CA GLU A 31 7.08 7.45 -12.29
C GLU A 31 7.15 6.81 -13.67
N VAL A 32 7.01 5.49 -13.70
CA VAL A 32 6.68 4.77 -14.93
C VAL A 32 5.49 5.52 -15.52
N PRO A 33 5.56 5.98 -16.78
CA PRO A 33 4.44 6.67 -17.40
C PRO A 33 3.19 5.83 -17.22
N ARG A 34 2.14 6.41 -16.62
CA ARG A 34 0.88 5.70 -16.30
C ARG A 34 0.23 5.03 -17.53
N SER A 35 0.65 5.39 -18.74
CA SER A 35 0.25 4.76 -20.00
C SER A 35 0.73 3.31 -20.15
N ASP A 36 1.81 2.91 -19.48
CA ASP A 36 2.45 1.60 -19.67
C ASP A 36 1.89 0.52 -18.72
N LEU A 37 1.08 0.91 -17.73
CA LEU A 37 0.48 0.01 -16.73
C LEU A 37 -0.91 -0.50 -17.13
N GLY A 38 -1.38 -0.14 -18.33
CA GLY A 38 -2.69 -0.55 -18.83
C GLY A 38 -3.88 0.14 -18.14
N PRO A 39 -5.11 -0.34 -18.36
CA PRO A 39 -6.31 0.25 -17.79
C PRO A 39 -6.39 0.04 -16.27
N ALA A 40 -6.98 1.01 -15.56
CA ALA A 40 -7.19 0.96 -14.11
C ALA A 40 -8.25 -0.07 -13.69
N TRP A 41 -9.24 -0.29 -14.55
CA TRP A 41 -10.30 -1.29 -14.37
C TRP A 41 -10.74 -1.86 -15.72
N LEU A 42 -11.27 -3.08 -15.69
CA LEU A 42 -11.89 -3.78 -16.81
C LEU A 42 -13.09 -4.58 -16.30
N LEU A 43 -14.03 -4.93 -17.18
CA LEU A 43 -14.99 -5.98 -16.85
C LEU A 43 -14.26 -7.33 -16.76
N ARG A 44 -14.75 -8.24 -15.92
CA ARG A 44 -14.12 -9.55 -15.69
C ARG A 44 -13.99 -10.34 -16.99
N GLU A 45 -14.96 -10.25 -17.87
CA GLU A 45 -14.98 -10.86 -19.21
C GLU A 45 -13.94 -10.29 -20.18
N ASP A 46 -13.47 -9.06 -19.93
CA ASP A 46 -12.48 -8.37 -20.76
C ASP A 46 -11.03 -8.58 -20.25
N LEU A 47 -10.86 -9.31 -19.14
CA LEU A 47 -9.53 -9.61 -18.59
C LEU A 47 -8.75 -10.56 -19.51
N PRO A 48 -7.41 -10.39 -19.62
CA PRO A 48 -6.55 -11.35 -20.28
C PRO A 48 -6.74 -12.77 -19.73
N ALA A 49 -6.68 -13.79 -20.60
CA ALA A 49 -6.90 -15.18 -20.20
C ALA A 49 -5.89 -15.70 -19.17
N ASP A 50 -4.70 -15.10 -19.11
CA ASP A 50 -3.61 -15.40 -18.19
C ASP A 50 -3.57 -14.46 -16.97
N ALA A 51 -4.56 -13.58 -16.82
CA ALA A 51 -4.63 -12.65 -15.69
C ALA A 51 -4.77 -13.40 -14.36
N VAL A 52 -3.96 -12.99 -13.37
CA VAL A 52 -4.14 -13.41 -11.99
C VAL A 52 -5.24 -12.58 -11.37
N VAL A 53 -6.38 -13.22 -11.07
CA VAL A 53 -7.58 -12.56 -10.54
C VAL A 53 -7.83 -12.99 -9.10
N TYR A 54 -8.03 -12.00 -8.24
CA TYR A 54 -8.44 -12.15 -6.85
C TYR A 54 -9.82 -11.53 -6.65
N GLY A 55 -10.52 -11.98 -5.63
CA GLY A 55 -11.81 -11.44 -5.28
C GLY A 55 -12.74 -12.50 -4.73
N LEU A 56 -13.46 -12.15 -3.67
CA LEU A 56 -14.70 -12.82 -3.31
C LEU A 56 -15.84 -11.98 -3.87
N ASP A 57 -16.78 -12.63 -4.55
CA ASP A 57 -18.07 -12.01 -4.83
C ASP A 57 -18.66 -11.56 -3.48
N GLU A 58 -19.22 -10.35 -3.42
CA GLU A 58 -19.97 -9.91 -2.24
C GLU A 58 -21.27 -10.73 -2.19
N ASP A 59 -21.20 -12.00 -1.79
CA ASP A 59 -22.37 -12.84 -1.60
C ASP A 59 -23.24 -12.21 -0.49
N PRO A 60 -24.48 -11.78 -0.81
CA PRO A 60 -25.40 -11.21 0.17
C PRO A 60 -25.75 -12.18 1.32
N LEU A 61 -25.44 -13.47 1.18
CA LEU A 61 -25.69 -14.53 2.18
C LEU A 61 -24.43 -15.02 2.90
N ALA A 62 -23.21 -14.80 2.37
CA ALA A 62 -21.97 -15.15 3.06
C ALA A 62 -21.71 -14.30 4.33
N SER A 63 -22.52 -13.26 4.56
CA SER A 63 -22.56 -12.54 5.83
C SER A 63 -23.28 -13.28 6.96
N ARG A 64 -23.88 -14.46 6.72
CA ARG A 64 -24.59 -15.25 7.76
C ARG A 64 -23.79 -16.41 8.36
N ASP A 65 -22.82 -16.97 7.63
CA ASP A 65 -22.04 -18.15 8.09
C ASP A 65 -20.61 -17.80 8.57
N ALA A 66 -20.27 -16.52 8.64
CA ALA A 66 -18.96 -16.03 9.07
C ALA A 66 -18.84 -15.86 10.59
N GLU A 67 -19.46 -16.73 11.40
CA GLU A 67 -19.53 -16.58 12.88
C GLU A 67 -18.20 -16.87 13.62
N SER A 68 -17.08 -17.06 12.90
CA SER A 68 -15.72 -17.05 13.46
C SER A 68 -14.77 -16.06 12.77
N SER A 69 -15.28 -15.27 11.83
CA SER A 69 -14.53 -14.28 11.07
C SER A 69 -15.02 -12.88 11.46
N PRO A 70 -14.14 -11.89 11.71
CA PRO A 70 -14.59 -10.56 12.09
C PRO A 70 -15.59 -10.03 11.06
N ASN A 71 -16.81 -9.75 11.54
CA ASN A 71 -17.93 -9.28 10.74
C ASN A 71 -17.47 -8.12 9.84
N PRO A 72 -17.56 -8.24 8.50
CA PRO A 72 -17.12 -7.20 7.58
C PRO A 72 -17.81 -5.87 7.90
N ALA A 73 -19.05 -5.88 8.42
CA ALA A 73 -19.76 -4.69 8.85
C ALA A 73 -19.05 -3.86 9.94
N ASN A 74 -18.22 -4.48 10.78
CA ASN A 74 -17.40 -3.77 11.76
C ASN A 74 -16.15 -3.12 11.12
N LEU A 75 -15.75 -3.55 9.93
CA LEU A 75 -14.74 -2.91 9.08
C LEU A 75 -15.36 -1.84 8.16
N LEU A 76 -16.70 -1.72 8.12
CA LEU A 76 -17.43 -0.80 7.25
C LEU A 76 -17.76 0.57 7.89
N LYS A 77 -17.36 0.87 9.15
CA LYS A 77 -17.72 2.12 9.83
C LYS A 77 -17.11 3.39 9.18
N ARG A 78 -17.98 4.29 8.70
CA ARG A 78 -17.64 5.65 8.20
C ARG A 78 -17.30 6.62 9.35
N SER A 79 -16.08 7.13 9.34
CA SER A 79 -15.69 8.53 9.12
C SER A 79 -14.32 8.42 8.44
N ASP A 80 -13.88 9.38 7.63
CA ASP A 80 -12.84 9.09 6.63
C ASP A 80 -11.48 8.66 7.24
N CYS A 81 -11.28 8.91 8.55
CA CYS A 81 -10.16 8.40 9.36
C CYS A 81 -10.55 7.51 10.56
N ASN A 82 -11.78 7.01 10.61
CA ASN A 82 -12.20 6.03 11.60
C ASN A 82 -11.67 4.64 11.23
N GLY A 83 -11.10 3.97 12.22
CA GLY A 83 -10.80 2.54 12.20
C GLY A 83 -11.16 1.92 13.55
N SER A 84 -10.66 0.72 13.79
CA SER A 84 -10.64 0.14 15.13
C SER A 84 -10.00 1.12 16.12
N SER A 85 -10.50 1.16 17.36
CA SER A 85 -9.81 1.89 18.42
C SER A 85 -8.37 1.40 18.59
N SER A 86 -8.04 0.18 18.19
CA SER A 86 -6.69 -0.38 18.23
C SER A 86 -5.75 0.10 17.10
N CYS A 87 -6.19 1.01 16.23
CA CYS A 87 -5.33 1.54 15.17
C CYS A 87 -4.07 2.24 15.67
N TYR A 88 -4.04 2.73 16.92
CA TYR A 88 -2.81 3.27 17.53
C TYR A 88 -1.74 2.20 17.80
N ALA A 89 -2.09 0.91 17.79
CA ALA A 89 -1.17 -0.20 18.06
C ALA A 89 -0.38 -0.63 16.82
N ILE A 90 -0.59 0.02 15.68
CA ILE A 90 0.09 -0.24 14.40
C ILE A 90 0.60 1.07 13.80
N SER A 91 1.52 0.97 12.84
CA SER A 91 2.05 2.14 12.14
C SER A 91 1.43 2.33 10.76
N GLY A 92 1.40 3.57 10.26
CA GLY A 92 1.07 3.84 8.86
C GLY A 92 1.98 3.10 7.87
N SER A 93 3.26 2.91 8.20
CA SER A 93 4.18 2.10 7.37
C SER A 93 3.77 0.63 7.28
N THR A 94 3.16 0.08 8.33
CA THR A 94 2.60 -1.28 8.31
C THR A 94 1.41 -1.35 7.36
N CYS A 95 0.57 -0.32 7.31
CA CYS A 95 -0.54 -0.22 6.37
C CYS A 95 -0.09 -0.05 4.92
N VAL A 96 0.91 0.79 4.65
CA VAL A 96 1.52 0.90 3.31
C VAL A 96 2.08 -0.44 2.87
N ALA A 97 2.78 -1.15 3.75
CA ALA A 97 3.30 -2.48 3.47
C ALA A 97 2.18 -3.52 3.21
N ALA A 98 1.02 -3.39 3.87
CA ALA A 98 -0.15 -4.22 3.58
C ALA A 98 -0.72 -3.95 2.18
N SER A 99 -0.90 -2.68 1.77
CA SER A 99 -1.36 -2.36 0.41
C SER A 99 -0.34 -2.72 -0.68
N ASN A 100 0.96 -2.71 -0.37
CA ASN A 100 2.00 -3.12 -1.33
C ASN A 100 1.93 -4.62 -1.69
N ARG A 101 1.18 -5.43 -0.96
CA ARG A 101 0.89 -6.83 -1.30
C ARG A 101 -0.18 -7.00 -2.39
N TYR A 102 -0.87 -5.93 -2.78
CA TYR A 102 -1.61 -5.95 -4.05
C TYR A 102 -0.56 -6.00 -5.17
N GLY A 103 -0.63 -7.00 -6.06
CA GLY A 103 0.34 -7.12 -7.16
C GLY A 103 -0.01 -6.18 -8.30
N ASP A 104 0.97 -5.47 -8.86
CA ASP A 104 0.68 -4.45 -9.87
C ASP A 104 0.06 -5.03 -11.16
N GLY A 105 0.44 -6.28 -11.51
CA GLY A 105 -0.14 -7.01 -12.64
C GLY A 105 -1.35 -7.89 -12.31
N ASN A 106 -1.85 -7.83 -11.07
CA ASN A 106 -2.99 -8.64 -10.63
C ASN A 106 -4.28 -7.83 -10.68
N TRP A 107 -5.41 -8.54 -10.81
CA TRP A 107 -6.75 -7.95 -10.89
C TRP A 107 -7.58 -8.33 -9.68
N TYR A 108 -8.44 -7.42 -9.23
CA TYR A 108 -9.19 -7.53 -7.98
C TYR A 108 -10.67 -7.20 -8.21
N CYS A 109 -11.56 -8.18 -8.03
CA CYS A 109 -12.99 -8.04 -8.28
C CYS A 109 -13.76 -8.15 -6.96
N GLY A 110 -14.46 -7.10 -6.52
CA GLY A 110 -15.24 -7.14 -5.28
C GLY A 110 -14.37 -7.09 -4.02
N TYR A 111 -14.56 -8.02 -3.07
CA TYR A 111 -13.85 -8.00 -1.79
C TYR A 111 -12.45 -8.61 -1.91
N THR A 112 -11.43 -7.90 -1.45
CA THR A 112 -10.08 -8.44 -1.24
C THR A 112 -9.47 -7.82 0.01
N SER A 113 -8.69 -8.58 0.77
CA SER A 113 -7.86 -8.04 1.84
C SER A 113 -6.43 -8.57 1.76
N ARG A 114 -5.49 -7.69 2.10
CA ARG A 114 -4.07 -8.01 2.25
C ARG A 114 -3.55 -7.49 3.58
N ILE A 115 -2.75 -8.27 4.28
CA ILE A 115 -2.31 -7.97 5.64
C ILE A 115 -0.80 -7.92 5.72
N LYS A 116 -0.32 -6.98 6.53
CA LYS A 116 1.04 -6.99 7.04
C LYS A 116 1.02 -6.96 8.55
N HIS A 117 1.62 -7.97 9.16
CA HIS A 117 1.92 -7.97 10.60
C HIS A 117 3.17 -7.12 10.89
N SER A 118 3.18 -6.46 12.04
CA SER A 118 4.29 -5.60 12.47
C SER A 118 5.55 -6.37 12.87
N CYS A 119 5.43 -7.68 13.12
CA CYS A 119 6.55 -8.58 13.41
C CYS A 119 6.37 -9.94 12.73
N GLU A 120 7.46 -10.67 12.53
CA GLU A 120 7.42 -12.07 12.13
C GLU A 120 6.93 -12.93 13.31
N GLY A 121 6.00 -13.86 13.05
CA GLY A 121 5.41 -14.69 14.10
C GLY A 121 4.15 -14.10 14.77
N GLY A 122 3.36 -13.30 14.05
CA GLY A 122 1.94 -13.10 14.36
C GLY A 122 1.57 -11.98 15.35
N CYS A 123 2.27 -10.85 15.34
CA CYS A 123 1.82 -9.64 16.02
C CYS A 123 0.54 -9.05 15.41
N ALA A 124 -0.01 -8.01 16.04
CA ALA A 124 -0.96 -7.13 15.39
C ALA A 124 -0.43 -6.61 14.05
N GLY A 125 -1.32 -6.30 13.13
CA GLY A 125 -0.98 -5.87 11.79
C GLY A 125 -1.96 -4.84 11.25
N CYS A 126 -1.69 -4.36 10.05
CA CYS A 126 -2.64 -3.59 9.28
C CYS A 126 -3.25 -4.48 8.20
N THR A 127 -4.56 -4.35 8.00
CA THR A 127 -5.27 -4.91 6.85
C THR A 127 -5.59 -3.79 5.87
N ALA A 128 -5.24 -4.00 4.60
CA ALA A 128 -5.56 -3.18 3.46
C ALA A 128 -6.68 -3.87 2.69
N ILE A 129 -7.89 -3.32 2.76
CA ILE A 129 -9.12 -3.93 2.26
C ILE A 129 -9.60 -3.15 1.05
N PHE A 130 -9.90 -3.84 -0.03
CA PHE A 130 -10.65 -3.34 -1.18
C PHE A 130 -12.05 -3.96 -1.17
N THR A 131 -13.08 -3.14 -1.36
CA THR A 131 -14.50 -3.56 -1.44
C THR A 131 -15.23 -2.73 -2.48
N CYS A 132 -16.25 -3.30 -3.13
CA CYS A 132 -17.17 -2.55 -3.99
C CYS A 132 -18.58 -3.11 -3.83
N SER A 133 -19.48 -2.31 -3.23
CA SER A 133 -20.88 -2.72 -2.96
C SER A 133 -21.67 -3.11 -4.21
N ASN A 134 -21.34 -2.50 -5.35
CA ASN A 134 -21.76 -2.98 -6.66
C ASN A 134 -20.59 -2.79 -7.62
N HIS A 135 -19.84 -3.86 -7.85
CA HIS A 135 -18.73 -3.83 -8.80
C HIS A 135 -19.20 -4.02 -10.25
N GLY A 136 -20.44 -4.47 -10.50
CA GLY A 136 -21.00 -4.59 -11.86
C GLY A 136 -20.16 -5.45 -12.80
N GLY A 137 -19.47 -6.48 -12.28
CA GLY A 137 -18.52 -7.29 -13.05
C GLY A 137 -17.13 -6.66 -13.20
N ALA A 138 -16.92 -5.42 -12.78
CA ALA A 138 -15.63 -4.74 -12.86
C ALA A 138 -14.59 -5.32 -11.89
N CYS A 139 -13.36 -5.36 -12.37
CA CYS A 139 -12.15 -5.75 -11.66
C CYS A 139 -11.11 -4.63 -11.78
N TRP A 140 -10.40 -4.37 -10.69
CA TRP A 140 -9.47 -3.27 -10.55
C TRP A 140 -8.03 -3.76 -10.57
N ALA A 141 -7.16 -3.04 -11.28
CA ALA A 141 -5.75 -3.37 -11.31
C ALA A 141 -5.09 -3.05 -9.95
N GLY A 142 -4.21 -3.93 -9.48
CA GLY A 142 -3.55 -3.77 -8.19
C GLY A 142 -2.71 -2.50 -8.08
N TRP A 143 -2.06 -2.09 -9.17
CA TRP A 143 -1.33 -0.82 -9.21
C TRP A 143 -2.24 0.37 -8.93
N TYR A 144 -3.47 0.35 -9.48
CA TYR A 144 -4.43 1.41 -9.29
C TYR A 144 -4.95 1.42 -7.85
N LEU A 145 -5.29 0.25 -7.29
CA LEU A 145 -5.69 0.13 -5.89
C LEU A 145 -4.65 0.70 -4.93
N LYS A 146 -3.34 0.50 -5.18
CA LYS A 146 -2.27 1.14 -4.38
C LYS A 146 -2.34 2.66 -4.42
N THR A 147 -2.62 3.25 -5.58
CA THR A 147 -2.78 4.72 -5.68
C THR A 147 -3.98 5.21 -4.88
N LEU A 148 -5.07 4.44 -4.83
CA LEU A 148 -6.24 4.77 -4.03
C LEU A 148 -5.97 4.64 -2.53
N PHE A 149 -5.22 3.61 -2.11
CA PHE A 149 -4.77 3.48 -0.72
C PHE A 149 -3.91 4.67 -0.29
N ALA A 150 -3.02 5.17 -1.15
CA ALA A 150 -2.21 6.34 -0.86
C ALA A 150 -3.03 7.61 -0.62
N LYS A 151 -4.23 7.73 -1.21
CA LYS A 151 -5.14 8.87 -0.98
C LYS A 151 -5.66 8.94 0.45
N ILE A 152 -5.70 7.83 1.20
CA ILE A 152 -6.10 7.83 2.62
C ILE A 152 -5.16 8.74 3.45
N TYR A 153 -3.88 8.77 3.11
CA TYR A 153 -2.91 9.63 3.81
C TYR A 153 -2.71 10.97 3.10
N GLY A 154 -2.65 10.97 1.76
CA GLY A 154 -2.35 12.18 1.00
C GLY A 154 -3.52 13.14 0.82
N GLU A 155 -4.73 12.62 0.58
CA GLU A 155 -5.92 13.43 0.26
C GLU A 155 -6.86 13.54 1.46
N VAL A 156 -7.15 12.42 2.12
CA VAL A 156 -8.03 12.38 3.30
C VAL A 156 -7.31 12.89 4.56
N GLY A 157 -5.98 12.73 4.62
CA GLY A 157 -5.17 13.24 5.74
C GLY A 157 -5.20 12.36 7.00
N CYS A 158 -5.48 11.07 6.88
CA CYS A 158 -5.49 10.16 8.02
C CYS A 158 -4.08 9.80 8.50
N GLY A 159 -3.92 9.59 9.81
CA GLY A 159 -2.62 9.26 10.39
C GLY A 159 -2.22 7.78 10.31
N ILE A 160 -3.19 6.86 10.40
CA ILE A 160 -2.91 5.41 10.44
C ILE A 160 -4.02 4.62 9.73
N CYS A 161 -5.24 4.65 10.25
CA CYS A 161 -6.39 3.99 9.65
C CYS A 161 -7.31 5.00 8.99
N GLY A 162 -8.10 4.55 8.04
CA GLY A 162 -9.02 5.39 7.31
C GLY A 162 -9.54 4.68 6.08
N SER A 163 -10.40 5.36 5.33
CA SER A 163 -10.96 4.84 4.10
C SER A 163 -10.99 5.92 3.03
N TYR A 164 -10.83 5.49 1.78
CA TYR A 164 -11.08 6.32 0.61
C TYR A 164 -12.15 5.64 -0.26
N THR A 165 -13.21 6.38 -0.57
CA THR A 165 -14.32 5.89 -1.40
C THR A 165 -14.30 6.56 -2.77
N TRP A 166 -14.63 5.79 -3.80
CA TRP A 166 -14.82 6.30 -5.15
C TRP A 166 -15.93 5.55 -5.87
N SER A 167 -16.37 6.15 -6.98
CA SER A 167 -17.27 5.51 -7.95
C SER A 167 -16.72 5.84 -9.32
N GLU A 168 -16.70 4.87 -10.22
CA GLU A 168 -16.12 5.02 -11.55
C GLU A 168 -16.71 3.96 -12.49
N GLY A 169 -17.09 4.37 -13.70
CA GLY A 169 -17.74 3.48 -14.67
C GLY A 169 -19.04 2.89 -14.14
N ALA A 170 -19.19 1.57 -14.31
CA ALA A 170 -20.33 0.80 -13.81
C ALA A 170 -20.22 0.43 -12.32
N ALA A 171 -19.04 0.64 -11.71
CA ALA A 171 -18.79 0.30 -10.32
C ALA A 171 -19.15 1.49 -9.40
N SER A 172 -19.91 1.20 -8.34
CA SER A 172 -20.32 2.20 -7.35
C SER A 172 -20.13 1.68 -5.94
N GLY A 173 -19.87 2.61 -5.01
CA GLY A 173 -19.60 2.25 -3.61
C GLY A 173 -18.29 1.49 -3.45
N CYS A 174 -17.32 1.76 -4.32
CA CYS A 174 -15.98 1.21 -4.19
C CYS A 174 -15.21 1.94 -3.08
N ARG A 175 -14.39 1.17 -2.36
CA ARG A 175 -13.68 1.66 -1.19
C ARG A 175 -12.41 0.87 -0.95
N VAL A 176 -11.39 1.60 -0.52
CA VAL A 176 -10.18 1.06 0.07
C VAL A 176 -10.11 1.49 1.52
N THR A 177 -9.69 0.59 2.41
CA THR A 177 -9.67 0.82 3.86
C THR A 177 -8.39 0.29 4.46
N TYR A 178 -7.73 1.11 5.28
CA TYR A 178 -6.72 0.65 6.23
C TYR A 178 -7.37 0.47 7.59
N ASN A 179 -7.19 -0.71 8.19
CA ASN A 179 -7.67 -0.99 9.54
C ASN A 179 -6.70 -1.87 10.34
N TYR A 180 -6.87 -1.86 11.66
CA TYR A 180 -6.18 -2.78 12.56
C TYR A 180 -6.59 -4.23 12.30
N CYS A 181 -5.61 -5.11 12.32
CA CYS A 181 -5.74 -6.54 12.38
C CYS A 181 -5.11 -7.05 13.68
N GLY A 182 -5.84 -7.88 14.43
CA GLY A 182 -5.32 -8.48 15.65
C GLY A 182 -4.25 -9.53 15.36
N ALA A 183 -3.42 -9.81 16.37
CA ALA A 183 -2.50 -10.93 16.35
C ALA A 183 -3.28 -12.22 16.01
N TRP A 184 -2.84 -12.91 14.95
CA TRP A 184 -3.42 -14.19 14.48
C TRP A 184 -4.89 -14.18 14.04
N SER A 185 -5.55 -13.03 14.01
CA SER A 185 -7.00 -12.97 13.80
C SER A 185 -7.42 -12.60 12.38
N CYS A 186 -6.46 -12.35 11.48
CA CYS A 186 -6.76 -12.07 10.08
C CYS A 186 -5.76 -12.75 9.16
N ASN A 187 -6.24 -13.10 7.96
CA ASN A 187 -5.49 -13.70 6.88
C ASN A 187 -5.84 -12.98 5.58
N ASP A 188 -4.93 -13.03 4.61
CA ASP A 188 -5.21 -12.51 3.27
C ASP A 188 -6.46 -13.23 2.70
N ARG A 189 -7.33 -12.50 2.02
CA ARG A 189 -8.55 -13.04 1.41
C ARG A 189 -8.80 -12.41 0.05
N GLY A 190 -9.53 -13.13 -0.80
CA GLY A 190 -9.74 -12.77 -2.20
C GLY A 190 -8.59 -13.24 -3.06
#